data_AF-A0A7Y6Z9G6-F1
#
_entry.id   AF-A0A7Y6Z9G6-F1
#
_cell.length_a   1.000
_cell.length_b   1.000
_cell.length_c   1.000
_cell.angle_alpha   90.00
_cell.angle_beta   90.00
_cell.angle_gamma   90.00
#
_symmetry.space_group_name_H-M   'P 1'
#
loop_
_entity.id
_entity.type
_entity.pdbx_description
1 polymer ?
#
loop_
_entity_poly.entity_id
_entity_poly.type
_entity_poly.pdbx_seq_one_letter_code
_entity_poly.pdbx_strand_id
1 'polypeptide(L)'
;MLKQALAARSKGDYSQATFKLFEQAWQELQSLKSYAAFLGFQRDTGQILSHNQYKYLVNHFLQKKKQPKWFEVALKLQLQNLCAEYEYQNNVSESCQLIKGIKAPGIIPFPRQKKAITLLRKEQDKWREQWFEDLNIKAKHGIAVVGNSAGLAGQNKGNQIDSHGAVIRFNQPVKGFGSHLHFGSKTHTRVIAPGYRGPIPPCDWLVISGPDMQYQLQNWRHLLPVFKRGTPIITVPLKHWASLVKQLQAPPSAGLLMIDFLRNDPRLKQHIQPFGFGYYPEKQQAYHAADVKHSPTSRHRWDMESKILNDWFPNLDC
;
A
#
# COMPACT_ATOMS: atom_id res chain seq x y z
N MET A 1 22.01 -8.53 -16.10
CA MET A 1 20.55 -8.68 -15.89
C MET A 1 20.01 -7.99 -14.64
N LEU A 2 20.38 -8.37 -13.41
CA LEU A 2 19.73 -7.86 -12.19
C LEU A 2 19.71 -6.32 -12.06
N LYS A 3 20.79 -5.63 -12.42
CA LYS A 3 20.86 -4.15 -12.36
C LYS A 3 19.83 -3.49 -13.28
N GLN A 4 19.63 -4.05 -14.48
CA GLN A 4 18.64 -3.57 -15.45
C GLN A 4 17.21 -3.79 -14.94
N ALA A 5 16.93 -4.98 -14.39
CA ALA A 5 15.64 -5.29 -13.78
C ALA A 5 15.29 -4.32 -12.63
N LEU A 6 16.26 -4.06 -11.74
CA LEU A 6 16.12 -3.09 -10.64
C LEU A 6 15.90 -1.66 -11.14
N ALA A 7 16.62 -1.25 -12.20
CA ALA A 7 16.44 0.06 -12.81
C ALA A 7 15.04 0.22 -13.40
N ALA A 8 14.52 -0.78 -14.12
CA ALA A 8 13.16 -0.77 -14.67
C ALA A 8 12.10 -0.68 -13.54
N ARG A 9 12.20 -1.53 -12.52
CA ARG A 9 11.33 -1.47 -11.32
C ARG A 9 11.35 -0.11 -10.62
N SER A 10 12.53 0.52 -10.51
CA SER A 10 12.66 1.84 -9.89
C SER A 10 11.98 2.95 -10.70
N LYS A 11 11.86 2.78 -12.02
CA LYS A 11 11.10 3.66 -12.91
C LYS A 11 9.60 3.34 -12.93
N GLY A 12 9.16 2.33 -12.17
CA GLY A 12 7.76 1.94 -12.10
C GLY A 12 7.30 0.98 -13.21
N ASP A 13 8.22 0.40 -13.99
CA ASP A 13 7.86 -0.59 -15.02
C ASP A 13 7.58 -1.96 -14.38
N TYR A 14 6.29 -2.32 -14.33
CA TYR A 14 5.79 -3.57 -13.76
C TYR A 14 5.31 -4.53 -14.88
N SER A 15 5.84 -4.37 -16.10
CA SER A 15 5.51 -5.20 -17.26
C SER A 15 6.04 -6.64 -17.16
N GLN A 16 5.51 -7.51 -18.02
CA GLN A 16 6.01 -8.89 -18.18
C GLN A 16 7.46 -8.94 -18.66
N ALA A 17 7.93 -7.94 -19.41
CA ALA A 17 9.32 -7.86 -19.84
C ALA A 17 10.24 -7.68 -18.62
N THR A 18 9.89 -6.75 -17.72
CA THR A 18 10.67 -6.56 -16.48
C THR A 18 10.59 -7.77 -15.56
N PHE A 19 9.46 -8.49 -15.50
CA PHE A 19 9.36 -9.75 -14.78
C PHE A 19 10.38 -10.78 -15.29
N LYS A 20 10.46 -10.98 -16.61
CA LYS A 20 11.44 -11.89 -17.23
C LYS A 20 12.88 -11.49 -16.94
N LEU A 21 13.20 -10.20 -16.85
CA LEU A 21 14.55 -9.75 -16.47
C LEU A 21 14.93 -10.18 -15.05
N PHE A 22 13.98 -10.18 -14.10
CA PHE A 22 14.22 -10.68 -12.75
C PHE A 22 14.38 -12.20 -12.73
N GLU A 23 13.55 -12.93 -13.48
CA GLU A 23 13.64 -14.39 -13.60
C GLU A 23 14.98 -14.82 -14.19
N GLN A 24 15.39 -14.24 -15.32
CA GLN A 24 16.69 -14.50 -15.96
C GLN A 24 17.85 -14.16 -15.02
N ALA A 25 17.79 -13.01 -14.33
CA ALA A 25 18.80 -12.64 -13.35
C ALA A 25 18.91 -13.63 -12.18
N TRP A 26 17.80 -14.24 -11.76
CA TRP A 26 17.84 -15.32 -10.77
C TRP A 26 18.44 -16.59 -11.36
N GLN A 27 18.01 -17.01 -12.55
CA GLN A 27 18.49 -18.20 -13.24
C GLN A 27 20.02 -18.18 -13.46
N GLU A 28 20.57 -17.04 -13.87
CA GLU A 28 22.02 -16.85 -14.09
C GLU A 28 22.82 -16.81 -12.78
N LEU A 29 22.36 -16.03 -11.80
CA LEU A 29 23.16 -15.74 -10.60
C LEU A 29 23.01 -16.78 -9.48
N GLN A 30 21.89 -17.51 -9.44
CA GLN A 30 21.56 -18.53 -8.43
C GLN A 30 21.86 -18.11 -6.98
N SER A 31 21.65 -16.82 -6.68
CA SER A 31 22.01 -16.23 -5.38
C SER A 31 20.76 -15.91 -4.56
N LEU A 32 20.90 -15.87 -3.22
CA LEU A 32 19.83 -15.42 -2.33
C LEU A 32 19.32 -14.02 -2.70
N LYS A 33 20.23 -13.11 -3.09
CA LYS A 33 19.90 -11.74 -3.47
C LYS A 33 19.06 -11.68 -4.75
N SER A 34 19.47 -12.40 -5.80
CA SER A 34 18.72 -12.42 -7.05
C SER A 34 17.37 -13.12 -6.91
N TYR A 35 17.30 -14.20 -6.12
CA TYR A 35 16.02 -14.87 -5.83
C TYR A 35 15.07 -14.00 -5.01
N ALA A 36 15.56 -13.34 -3.96
CA ALA A 36 14.76 -12.40 -3.17
C ALA A 36 14.27 -11.21 -4.01
N ALA A 37 15.10 -10.72 -4.94
CA ALA A 37 14.70 -9.66 -5.86
C ALA A 37 13.61 -10.14 -6.83
N PHE A 38 13.72 -11.36 -7.36
CA PHE A 38 12.71 -11.99 -8.21
C PHE A 38 11.38 -12.17 -7.47
N LEU A 39 11.38 -12.81 -6.30
CA LEU A 39 10.17 -12.99 -5.51
C LEU A 39 9.58 -11.65 -5.05
N GLY A 40 10.43 -10.68 -4.72
CA GLY A 40 9.99 -9.32 -4.38
C GLY A 40 9.30 -8.63 -5.55
N PHE A 41 9.77 -8.80 -6.79
CA PHE A 41 9.12 -8.24 -7.96
C PHE A 41 7.85 -9.01 -8.35
N GLN A 42 7.85 -10.34 -8.24
CA GLN A 42 6.63 -11.14 -8.37
C GLN A 42 5.55 -10.65 -7.41
N ARG A 43 5.94 -10.31 -6.19
CA ARG A 43 4.99 -9.81 -5.20
C ARG A 43 4.52 -8.37 -5.47
N ASP A 44 5.38 -7.54 -6.06
CA ASP A 44 5.03 -6.22 -6.56
C ASP A 44 3.97 -6.25 -7.67
N THR A 45 3.91 -7.34 -8.47
CA THR A 45 2.88 -7.54 -9.50
C THR A 45 1.59 -8.15 -8.97
N GLY A 46 1.48 -8.37 -7.66
CA GLY A 46 0.29 -8.93 -7.04
C GLY A 46 0.29 -10.44 -6.87
N GLN A 47 1.37 -11.13 -7.24
CA GLN A 47 1.46 -12.58 -7.16
C GLN A 47 2.07 -13.03 -5.82
N ILE A 48 1.43 -13.98 -5.15
CA ILE A 48 1.99 -14.64 -3.96
C ILE A 48 2.94 -15.77 -4.35
N LEU A 49 3.63 -16.38 -3.36
CA LEU A 49 4.47 -17.55 -3.62
C LEU A 49 3.63 -18.73 -4.14
N SER A 50 4.17 -19.48 -5.09
CA SER A 50 3.67 -20.83 -5.36
C SER A 50 4.14 -21.82 -4.29
N HIS A 51 3.49 -22.97 -4.20
CA HIS A 51 3.88 -24.03 -3.26
C HIS A 51 5.35 -24.47 -3.45
N ASN A 52 5.80 -24.58 -4.69
CA ASN A 52 7.18 -24.96 -5.01
C ASN A 52 8.18 -23.87 -4.61
N GLN A 53 7.85 -22.60 -4.84
CA GLN A 53 8.68 -21.48 -4.40
C GLN A 53 8.77 -21.42 -2.87
N TYR A 54 7.66 -21.62 -2.16
CA TYR A 54 7.64 -21.72 -0.70
C TYR A 54 8.55 -22.85 -0.20
N LYS A 55 8.40 -24.07 -0.71
CA LYS A 55 9.24 -25.23 -0.36
C LYS A 55 10.72 -24.96 -0.63
N TYR A 56 11.04 -24.44 -1.81
CA TYR A 56 12.41 -24.11 -2.18
C TYR A 56 13.02 -23.07 -1.24
N LEU A 57 12.27 -22.01 -0.93
CA LEU A 57 12.71 -20.95 -0.03
C LEU A 57 13.01 -21.45 1.38
N VAL A 58 12.10 -22.26 1.94
CA VAL A 58 12.24 -22.85 3.28
C VAL A 58 13.46 -23.77 3.33
N ASN A 59 13.59 -24.70 2.39
CA ASN A 59 14.64 -25.71 2.39
C ASN A 59 16.03 -25.14 2.07
N HIS A 60 16.15 -24.22 1.11
CA HIS A 60 17.46 -23.78 0.61
C HIS A 60 18.03 -22.54 1.30
N PHE A 61 17.18 -21.67 1.86
CA PHE A 61 17.63 -20.38 2.39
C PHE A 61 17.32 -20.17 3.87
N LEU A 62 16.16 -20.62 4.35
CA LEU A 62 15.75 -20.38 5.73
C LEU A 62 16.27 -21.43 6.72
N GLN A 63 16.49 -22.68 6.28
CA GLN A 63 17.02 -23.75 7.14
C GLN A 63 18.53 -23.67 7.40
N LYS A 64 19.30 -22.92 6.59
CA LYS A 64 20.76 -22.83 6.76
C LYS A 64 21.12 -22.11 8.06
N LYS A 65 21.64 -22.85 9.04
CA LYS A 65 22.06 -22.38 10.38
C LYS A 65 23.22 -21.38 10.40
N LYS A 66 23.83 -21.04 9.25
CA LYS A 66 24.92 -20.05 9.21
C LYS A 66 24.41 -18.68 9.63
N GLN A 67 25.14 -18.03 10.54
CA GLN A 67 24.86 -16.65 10.93
C GLN A 67 24.90 -15.77 9.67
N PRO A 68 23.78 -15.09 9.33
CA PRO A 68 23.76 -14.23 8.15
C PRO A 68 24.68 -13.03 8.35
N LYS A 69 25.29 -12.57 7.26
CA LYS A 69 25.87 -11.22 7.26
C LYS A 69 24.75 -10.19 7.46
N TRP A 70 25.05 -9.03 8.04
CA TRP A 70 24.02 -8.03 8.40
C TRP A 70 23.09 -7.65 7.22
N PHE A 71 23.62 -7.57 5.99
CA PHE A 71 22.81 -7.25 4.80
C PHE A 71 21.88 -8.40 4.38
N GLU A 72 22.21 -9.64 4.70
CA GLU A 72 21.37 -10.81 4.46
C GLU A 72 20.21 -10.88 5.45
N VAL A 73 20.31 -10.21 6.60
CA VAL A 73 19.21 -10.14 7.59
C VAL A 73 17.98 -9.49 6.97
N ALA A 74 18.14 -8.35 6.30
CA ALA A 74 17.03 -7.65 5.65
C ALA A 74 16.36 -8.51 4.55
N LEU A 75 17.17 -9.21 3.75
CA LEU A 75 16.67 -10.13 2.71
C LEU A 75 15.94 -11.33 3.33
N LYS A 76 16.51 -11.95 4.37
CA LYS A 76 15.87 -13.06 5.08
C LYS A 76 14.54 -12.65 5.70
N LEU A 77 14.46 -11.46 6.30
CA LEU A 77 13.21 -10.92 6.86
C LEU A 77 12.15 -10.70 5.77
N GLN A 78 12.55 -10.17 4.61
CA GLN A 78 11.64 -10.03 3.47
C GLN A 78 11.07 -11.38 3.04
N LEU A 79 11.93 -12.38 2.89
CA LEU A 79 11.54 -13.72 2.47
C LEU A 79 10.65 -14.43 3.50
N GLN A 80 10.95 -14.28 4.79
CA GLN A 80 10.11 -14.78 5.87
C GLN A 80 8.71 -14.17 5.84
N ASN A 81 8.58 -12.88 5.50
CA ASN A 81 7.27 -12.28 5.34
C ASN A 81 6.48 -12.86 4.15
N LEU A 82 7.14 -13.18 3.03
CA LEU A 82 6.49 -13.84 1.90
C LEU A 82 6.02 -15.26 2.27
N CYS A 83 6.81 -16.00 3.05
CA CYS A 83 6.37 -17.29 3.62
C CYS A 83 5.13 -17.12 4.51
N ALA A 84 5.16 -16.16 5.43
CA ALA A 84 4.04 -15.91 6.34
C ALA A 84 2.76 -15.52 5.59
N GLU A 85 2.87 -14.76 4.51
CA GLU A 85 1.74 -14.45 3.64
C GLU A 85 1.20 -15.69 2.93
N TYR A 86 2.07 -16.53 2.36
CA TYR A 86 1.67 -17.79 1.74
C TYR A 86 0.91 -18.70 2.71
N GLU A 87 1.42 -18.85 3.93
CA GLU A 87 0.81 -19.66 4.98
C GLU A 87 -0.57 -19.13 5.37
N TYR A 88 -0.70 -17.81 5.53
CA TYR A 88 -1.98 -17.15 5.81
C TYR A 88 -3.02 -17.39 4.72
N GLN A 89 -2.65 -17.11 3.45
CA GLN A 89 -3.58 -17.21 2.32
C GLN A 89 -4.05 -18.63 2.02
N ASN A 90 -3.23 -19.63 2.36
CA ASN A 90 -3.56 -21.03 2.11
C ASN A 90 -4.13 -21.75 3.35
N ASN A 91 -4.52 -21.00 4.39
CA ASN A 91 -4.99 -21.55 5.66
C ASN A 91 -4.10 -22.69 6.16
N VAL A 92 -2.78 -22.52 6.04
CA VAL A 92 -1.80 -23.45 6.61
C VAL A 92 -1.71 -23.14 8.11
N SER A 93 -2.85 -23.35 8.77
CA SER A 93 -3.09 -23.23 10.20
C SER A 93 -2.42 -24.43 10.86
N GLU A 94 -1.35 -24.19 11.63
CA GLU A 94 -0.78 -25.12 12.61
C GLU A 94 -0.13 -26.43 12.11
N SER A 95 -0.19 -26.76 10.82
CA SER A 95 0.27 -28.05 10.26
C SER A 95 1.63 -28.01 9.53
N CYS A 96 2.48 -27.00 9.76
CA CYS A 96 3.93 -27.16 9.59
C CYS A 96 4.55 -27.95 10.76
N GLN A 97 3.91 -29.07 11.13
CA GLN A 97 4.59 -30.25 11.68
C GLN A 97 5.46 -30.97 10.62
N LEU A 98 5.38 -30.56 9.35
CA LEU A 98 6.24 -31.04 8.27
C LEU A 98 7.72 -30.68 8.41
N ILE A 99 8.10 -29.91 9.44
CA ILE A 99 9.49 -29.85 9.89
C ILE A 99 9.49 -29.92 11.41
N LYS A 100 9.44 -31.13 11.97
CA LYS A 100 9.67 -31.41 13.40
C LYS A 100 10.90 -30.63 13.87
N GLY A 101 10.69 -29.54 14.61
CA GLY A 101 11.74 -28.67 15.14
C GLY A 101 11.76 -27.22 14.60
N ILE A 102 10.96 -26.89 13.59
CA ILE A 102 10.82 -25.50 13.13
C ILE A 102 9.56 -24.91 13.73
N LYS A 103 9.71 -24.23 14.87
CA LYS A 103 8.84 -23.09 15.16
C LYS A 103 9.06 -22.15 13.98
N ALA A 104 8.08 -22.02 13.07
CA ALA A 104 8.12 -21.00 12.03
C ALA A 104 8.61 -19.71 12.70
N PRO A 105 9.69 -19.07 12.21
CA PRO A 105 10.21 -17.89 12.86
C PRO A 105 9.11 -16.85 12.75
N GLY A 106 8.29 -16.78 13.80
CA GLY A 106 7.24 -15.81 13.92
C GLY A 106 7.96 -14.49 13.80
N ILE A 107 7.78 -13.87 12.64
CA ILE A 107 8.07 -12.49 12.25
C ILE A 107 8.94 -11.86 13.32
N ILE A 108 10.23 -11.70 13.07
CA ILE A 108 11.04 -10.86 13.95
C ILE A 108 11.09 -9.49 13.28
N PRO A 109 10.04 -8.64 13.38
CA PRO A 109 10.36 -7.23 13.32
C PRO A 109 11.28 -6.96 14.51
N PHE A 110 12.01 -5.84 14.49
CA PHE A 110 12.78 -5.42 15.65
C PHE A 110 11.98 -5.67 16.94
N PRO A 111 12.52 -6.32 17.99
CA PRO A 111 11.75 -6.88 19.10
C PRO A 111 10.67 -5.94 19.68
N ARG A 112 10.94 -4.63 19.65
CA ARG A 112 10.03 -3.54 20.06
C ARG A 112 8.76 -3.39 19.21
N GLN A 113 8.68 -3.96 18.02
CA GLN A 113 7.56 -3.87 17.07
C GLN A 113 6.74 -5.17 16.98
N LYS A 114 7.23 -6.28 17.54
CA LYS A 114 6.64 -7.61 17.37
C LYS A 114 5.18 -7.67 17.80
N LYS A 115 4.88 -7.17 19.00
CA LYS A 115 3.51 -7.14 19.52
C LYS A 115 2.56 -6.38 18.60
N ALA A 116 2.99 -5.23 18.07
CA ALA A 116 2.17 -4.38 17.21
C ALA A 116 1.87 -5.05 15.85
N ILE A 117 2.87 -5.68 15.22
CA ILE A 117 2.65 -6.36 13.93
C ILE A 117 1.83 -7.64 14.11
N THR A 118 2.06 -8.41 15.18
CA THR A 118 1.25 -9.58 15.47
C THR A 118 -0.21 -9.20 15.70
N LEU A 119 -0.47 -8.12 16.46
CA LEU A 119 -1.82 -7.58 16.64
C LEU A 119 -2.44 -7.17 15.30
N LEU A 120 -1.71 -6.37 14.50
CA LEU A 120 -2.15 -5.93 13.18
C LEU A 120 -2.61 -7.11 12.32
N ARG A 121 -1.75 -8.12 12.13
CA ARG A 121 -2.06 -9.27 11.27
C ARG A 121 -3.25 -10.07 11.80
N LYS A 122 -3.34 -10.22 13.12
CA LYS A 122 -4.44 -10.96 13.77
C LYS A 122 -5.79 -10.25 13.59
N GLU A 123 -5.82 -8.94 13.78
CA GLU A 123 -7.08 -8.17 13.77
C GLU A 123 -7.45 -7.64 12.38
N GLN A 124 -6.63 -7.90 11.36
CA GLN A 124 -6.73 -7.20 10.09
C GLN A 124 -8.08 -7.32 9.38
N ASP A 125 -8.60 -8.54 9.27
CA ASP A 125 -9.87 -8.77 8.58
C ASP A 125 -11.06 -8.21 9.38
N LYS A 126 -11.01 -8.33 10.71
CA LYS A 126 -11.98 -7.72 11.61
C LYS A 126 -11.97 -6.19 11.52
N TRP A 127 -10.79 -5.57 11.56
CA TRP A 127 -10.65 -4.12 11.44
C TRP A 127 -11.08 -3.60 10.08
N ARG A 128 -10.80 -4.33 8.99
CA ARG A 128 -11.31 -3.97 7.66
C ARG A 128 -12.84 -4.00 7.62
N GLU A 129 -13.47 -5.05 8.16
CA GLU A 129 -14.93 -5.14 8.18
C GLU A 129 -15.56 -4.04 9.04
N GLN A 130 -15.00 -3.80 10.24
CA GLN A 130 -15.45 -2.71 11.12
C GLN A 130 -15.30 -1.34 10.45
N TRP A 131 -14.21 -1.12 9.71
CA TRP A 131 -14.01 0.12 8.96
C TRP A 131 -15.01 0.28 7.83
N PHE A 132 -15.32 -0.79 7.08
CA PHE A 132 -16.35 -0.73 6.04
C PHE A 132 -17.75 -0.50 6.63
N GLU A 133 -18.09 -1.12 7.75
CA GLU A 133 -19.36 -0.89 8.43
C GLU A 133 -19.50 0.55 8.94
N ASP A 134 -18.43 1.07 9.55
CA ASP A 134 -18.38 2.46 10.01
C ASP A 134 -18.53 3.45 8.85
N LEU A 135 -17.88 3.19 7.71
CA LEU A 135 -18.07 3.95 6.48
C LEU A 135 -19.48 3.82 5.92
N ASN A 136 -20.08 2.63 5.94
CA ASN A 136 -21.44 2.38 5.46
C ASN A 136 -22.47 3.19 6.26
N ILE A 137 -22.34 3.25 7.58
CA ILE A 137 -23.18 4.10 8.44
C ILE A 137 -23.06 5.58 8.03
N LYS A 138 -21.83 6.05 7.78
CA LYS A 138 -21.54 7.44 7.40
C LYS A 138 -21.91 7.77 5.95
N ALA A 139 -21.95 6.78 5.07
CA ALA A 139 -22.21 6.91 3.64
C ALA A 139 -23.59 7.50 3.32
N LYS A 140 -24.53 7.49 4.28
CA LYS A 140 -25.82 8.22 4.20
C LYS A 140 -25.66 9.71 3.90
N HIS A 141 -24.53 10.30 4.28
CA HIS A 141 -24.16 11.68 3.95
C HIS A 141 -22.99 11.76 2.96
N GLY A 142 -22.72 10.69 2.22
CA GLY A 142 -21.60 10.58 1.29
C GLY A 142 -20.24 10.38 1.95
N ILE A 143 -19.28 9.94 1.14
CA ILE A 143 -17.87 9.74 1.48
C ILE A 143 -17.03 10.61 0.56
N ALA A 144 -16.37 11.63 1.12
CA ALA A 144 -15.39 12.41 0.38
C ALA A 144 -14.03 11.73 0.42
N VAL A 145 -13.45 11.46 -0.74
CA VAL A 145 -12.05 11.06 -0.87
C VAL A 145 -11.29 12.27 -1.39
N VAL A 146 -10.34 12.79 -0.62
CA VAL A 146 -9.68 14.07 -0.91
C VAL A 146 -8.21 13.85 -1.20
N GLY A 147 -7.86 13.91 -2.49
CA GLY A 147 -6.49 13.91 -2.98
C GLY A 147 -5.73 15.20 -2.64
N ASN A 148 -4.43 15.19 -2.93
CA ASN A 148 -3.52 16.31 -2.62
C ASN A 148 -3.19 17.17 -3.84
N SER A 149 -3.97 17.08 -4.93
CA SER A 149 -3.75 17.88 -6.14
C SER A 149 -3.83 19.38 -5.82
N ALA A 150 -2.96 20.19 -6.43
CA ALA A 150 -3.05 21.64 -6.31
C ALA A 150 -4.28 22.23 -7.01
N GLY A 151 -4.88 21.49 -7.95
CA GLY A 151 -6.11 21.94 -8.64
C GLY A 151 -7.26 22.24 -7.69
N LEU A 152 -7.30 21.61 -6.50
CA LEU A 152 -8.33 21.85 -5.49
C LEU A 152 -8.14 23.19 -4.74
N ALA A 153 -6.93 23.76 -4.74
CA ALA A 153 -6.68 25.06 -4.13
C ALA A 153 -7.44 26.16 -4.91
N GLY A 154 -8.07 27.10 -4.19
CA GLY A 154 -8.87 28.15 -4.79
C GLY A 154 -10.32 27.76 -5.14
N GLN A 155 -10.69 26.47 -5.11
CA GLN A 155 -12.06 26.05 -5.45
C GLN A 155 -13.09 26.23 -4.31
N ASN A 156 -12.64 26.60 -3.11
CA ASN A 156 -13.48 26.81 -1.92
C ASN A 156 -14.41 25.62 -1.58
N LYS A 157 -13.97 24.38 -1.88
CA LYS A 157 -14.74 23.15 -1.67
C LYS A 157 -14.73 22.65 -0.22
N GLY A 158 -14.10 23.36 0.72
CA GLY A 158 -13.87 22.88 2.08
C GLY A 158 -15.16 22.57 2.84
N ASN A 159 -16.16 23.46 2.76
CA ASN A 159 -17.47 23.23 3.38
C ASN A 159 -18.22 22.05 2.73
N GLN A 160 -18.09 21.88 1.42
CA GLN A 160 -18.67 20.75 0.70
C GLN A 160 -17.99 19.43 1.11
N ILE A 161 -16.66 19.41 1.25
CA ILE A 161 -15.93 18.24 1.72
C ILE A 161 -16.35 17.90 3.15
N ASP A 162 -16.40 18.90 4.03
CA ASP A 162 -16.74 18.71 5.44
C ASP A 162 -18.23 18.39 5.67
N SER A 163 -19.12 18.60 4.70
CA SER A 163 -20.52 18.17 4.80
C SER A 163 -20.70 16.66 4.65
N HIS A 164 -19.68 15.94 4.16
CA HIS A 164 -19.75 14.50 4.01
C HIS A 164 -19.72 13.76 5.36
N GLY A 165 -20.35 12.59 5.42
CA GLY A 165 -20.39 11.75 6.62
C GLY A 165 -19.02 11.20 6.99
N ALA A 166 -18.21 10.86 5.99
CA ALA A 166 -16.81 10.46 6.16
C ALA A 166 -15.90 11.22 5.18
N VAL A 167 -14.70 11.57 5.65
CA VAL A 167 -13.66 12.21 4.82
C VAL A 167 -12.37 11.41 4.90
N ILE A 168 -11.86 10.99 3.74
CA ILE A 168 -10.64 10.19 3.58
C ILE A 168 -9.54 11.07 2.98
N ARG A 169 -8.39 11.18 3.65
CA ARG A 169 -7.27 12.04 3.23
C ARG A 169 -5.95 11.30 3.12
N PHE A 170 -4.99 11.85 2.36
CA PHE A 170 -3.70 11.21 2.12
C PHE A 170 -2.53 11.96 2.76
N ASN A 171 -1.60 11.23 3.38
CA ASN A 171 -0.34 11.75 3.94
C ASN A 171 -0.56 12.95 4.87
N GLN A 172 -0.01 14.13 4.55
CA GLN A 172 -0.20 15.37 5.32
C GLN A 172 -1.33 16.23 4.78
N PRO A 173 -2.05 16.95 5.66
CA PRO A 173 -2.93 18.01 5.21
C PRO A 173 -2.11 19.14 4.58
N VAL A 174 -2.69 19.81 3.59
CA VAL A 174 -2.17 21.06 3.05
C VAL A 174 -2.14 22.11 4.15
N LYS A 175 -0.96 22.67 4.42
CA LYS A 175 -0.76 23.71 5.43
C LYS A 175 -0.81 25.08 4.76
N GLY A 176 -1.35 26.07 5.48
CA GLY A 176 -1.45 27.45 5.01
C GLY A 176 -2.65 28.16 5.62
N PHE A 177 -2.58 29.49 5.74
CA PHE A 177 -3.74 30.27 6.13
C PHE A 177 -4.88 30.05 5.11
N GLY A 178 -6.10 29.79 5.60
CA GLY A 178 -7.25 29.53 4.74
C GLY A 178 -7.30 28.15 4.06
N SER A 179 -6.37 27.23 4.32
CA SER A 179 -6.38 25.92 3.63
C SER A 179 -7.67 25.10 3.87
N HIS A 180 -8.28 25.25 5.05
CA HIS A 180 -9.56 24.64 5.38
C HIS A 180 -10.71 25.11 4.46
N LEU A 181 -10.63 26.31 3.88
CA LEU A 181 -11.65 26.80 2.94
C LEU A 181 -11.66 25.98 1.65
N HIS A 182 -10.51 25.48 1.21
CA HIS A 182 -10.38 24.72 -0.03
C HIS A 182 -10.47 23.21 0.21
N PHE A 183 -9.82 22.75 1.27
CA PHE A 183 -9.64 21.32 1.53
C PHE A 183 -10.58 20.77 2.59
N GLY A 184 -11.21 21.61 3.40
CA GLY A 184 -11.93 21.20 4.61
C GLY A 184 -10.98 20.84 5.75
N SER A 185 -11.55 20.49 6.89
CA SER A 185 -10.84 20.19 8.15
C SER A 185 -11.14 18.78 8.66
N LYS A 186 -12.30 18.22 8.32
CA LYS A 186 -12.73 16.90 8.77
C LYS A 186 -11.79 15.83 8.21
N THR A 187 -11.39 14.88 9.06
CA THR A 187 -10.64 13.68 8.66
C THR A 187 -11.14 12.50 9.48
N HIS A 188 -11.80 11.56 8.82
CA HIS A 188 -12.26 10.33 9.42
C HIS A 188 -11.21 9.22 9.24
N THR A 189 -10.78 9.02 8.00
CA THR A 189 -9.74 8.04 7.64
C THR A 189 -8.52 8.76 7.07
N ARG A 190 -7.33 8.35 7.49
CA ARG A 190 -6.07 8.82 6.90
C ARG A 190 -5.37 7.68 6.19
N VAL A 191 -5.00 7.91 4.94
CA VAL A 191 -4.24 6.98 4.11
C VAL A 191 -2.79 7.46 4.04
N ILE A 192 -1.83 6.56 4.25
CA ILE A 192 -0.41 6.89 4.13
C ILE A 192 0.30 5.92 3.20
N ALA A 193 1.26 6.45 2.45
CA ALA A 193 2.19 5.62 1.70
C ALA A 193 3.18 4.90 2.64
N PRO A 194 3.71 3.70 2.30
CA PRO A 194 4.67 2.97 3.12
C PRO A 194 5.95 3.74 3.46
N GLY A 195 6.35 4.63 2.55
CA GLY A 195 7.52 5.49 2.68
C GLY A 195 7.28 6.78 3.47
N TYR A 196 6.05 7.08 3.86
CA TYR A 196 5.72 8.32 4.56
C TYR A 196 6.35 8.35 5.96
N ARG A 197 7.00 9.46 6.32
CA ARG A 197 7.72 9.64 7.60
C ARG A 197 7.32 10.89 8.38
N GLY A 198 6.37 11.67 7.87
CA GLY A 198 5.88 12.85 8.58
C GLY A 198 4.93 12.51 9.73
N PRO A 199 4.46 13.52 10.48
CA PRO A 199 3.45 13.34 11.52
C PRO A 199 2.17 12.71 10.99
N ILE A 200 1.53 11.88 11.81
CA ILE A 200 0.22 11.28 11.53
C ILE A 200 -0.77 11.88 12.54
N PRO A 201 -1.55 12.90 12.12
CA PRO A 201 -2.58 13.50 12.97
C PRO A 201 -3.59 12.47 13.48
N PRO A 202 -4.31 12.76 14.58
CA PRO A 202 -5.42 11.94 15.03
C PRO A 202 -6.44 11.70 13.91
N CYS A 203 -6.94 10.47 13.86
CA CYS A 203 -8.00 9.99 12.97
C CYS A 203 -8.59 8.72 13.59
N ASP A 204 -9.79 8.36 13.14
CA ASP A 204 -10.47 7.16 13.63
C ASP A 204 -9.84 5.90 13.05
N TRP A 205 -9.40 5.98 11.78
CA TRP A 205 -8.79 4.88 11.05
C TRP A 205 -7.53 5.32 10.30
N LEU A 206 -6.49 4.50 10.37
CA LEU A 206 -5.31 4.65 9.51
C LEU A 206 -5.27 3.53 8.46
N VAL A 207 -5.11 3.88 7.20
CA VAL A 207 -4.88 2.95 6.09
C VAL A 207 -3.45 3.10 5.60
N ILE A 208 -2.73 1.99 5.44
CA ILE A 208 -1.45 1.98 4.75
C ILE A 208 -1.68 1.47 3.33
N SER A 209 -1.50 2.37 2.36
CA SER A 209 -1.63 2.03 0.94
C SER A 209 -0.49 1.12 0.49
N GLY A 210 -0.71 0.34 -0.55
CA GLY A 210 0.31 -0.51 -1.15
C GLY A 210 -0.12 -1.97 -1.31
N PRO A 211 0.82 -2.84 -1.71
CA PRO A 211 0.56 -4.24 -2.00
C PRO A 211 0.43 -5.09 -0.72
N ASP A 212 -0.64 -4.90 0.06
CA ASP A 212 -0.86 -5.49 1.39
C ASP A 212 0.35 -5.36 2.34
N MET A 213 0.48 -4.16 2.91
CA MET A 213 1.69 -3.75 3.60
C MET A 213 1.99 -4.50 4.90
N GLN A 214 1.06 -5.30 5.43
CA GLN A 214 1.29 -6.12 6.62
C GLN A 214 2.40 -7.17 6.39
N TYR A 215 2.63 -7.55 5.14
CA TYR A 215 3.69 -8.48 4.73
C TYR A 215 4.89 -7.77 4.08
N GLN A 216 4.72 -6.56 3.54
CA GLN A 216 5.81 -5.86 2.82
C GLN A 216 6.57 -4.83 3.66
N LEU A 217 5.92 -4.18 4.63
CA LEU A 217 6.58 -3.13 5.40
C LEU A 217 7.51 -3.76 6.44
N GLN A 218 8.80 -3.48 6.33
CA GLN A 218 9.81 -4.02 7.26
C GLN A 218 9.97 -3.17 8.54
N ASN A 219 9.67 -1.87 8.46
CA ASN A 219 9.91 -0.93 9.56
C ASN A 219 8.63 -0.19 9.97
N TRP A 220 8.03 -0.63 11.07
CA TRP A 220 6.81 -0.09 11.64
C TRP A 220 7.07 0.94 12.75
N ARG A 221 8.33 1.33 12.99
CA ARG A 221 8.68 2.21 14.12
C ARG A 221 7.90 3.53 14.12
N HIS A 222 7.70 4.13 12.95
CA HIS A 222 6.97 5.38 12.79
C HIS A 222 5.47 5.27 13.10
N LEU A 223 4.93 4.05 13.17
CA LEU A 223 3.51 3.77 13.46
C LEU A 223 3.28 3.39 14.92
N LEU A 224 4.34 3.18 15.71
CA LEU A 224 4.20 2.89 17.15
C LEU A 224 3.39 3.95 17.91
N PRO A 225 3.50 5.27 17.64
CA PRO A 225 2.63 6.26 18.26
C PRO A 225 1.14 6.07 17.92
N VAL A 226 0.82 5.56 16.73
CA VAL A 226 -0.56 5.28 16.29
C VAL A 226 -1.12 4.10 17.08
N PHE A 227 -0.36 3.00 17.17
CA PHE A 227 -0.71 1.85 18.00
C PHE A 227 -0.93 2.21 19.47
N LYS A 228 -0.06 3.08 20.04
CA LYS A 228 -0.19 3.53 21.44
C LYS A 228 -1.48 4.31 21.70
N ARG A 229 -2.04 4.99 20.70
CA ARG A 229 -3.32 5.70 20.81
C ARG A 229 -4.53 4.79 20.64
N GLY A 230 -4.32 3.53 20.25
CA GLY A 230 -5.41 2.59 19.97
C GLY A 230 -6.11 2.82 18.62
N THR A 231 -5.59 3.69 17.74
CA THR A 231 -6.14 3.87 16.39
C THR A 231 -5.92 2.57 15.59
N PRO A 232 -6.98 1.92 15.09
CA PRO A 232 -6.84 0.76 14.21
C PRO A 232 -6.09 1.10 12.93
N ILE A 233 -5.24 0.18 12.48
CA ILE A 233 -4.44 0.32 11.28
C ILE A 233 -4.84 -0.78 10.33
N ILE A 234 -5.31 -0.45 9.12
CA ILE A 234 -5.60 -1.41 8.08
C ILE A 234 -4.66 -1.23 6.89
N THR A 235 -4.56 -2.27 6.06
CA THR A 235 -3.80 -2.31 4.81
C THR A 235 -4.76 -2.73 3.71
N VAL A 236 -4.52 -2.24 2.51
CA VAL A 236 -5.33 -2.62 1.35
C VAL A 236 -5.04 -4.08 0.97
N PRO A 237 -6.06 -4.94 0.82
CA PRO A 237 -5.87 -6.32 0.37
C PRO A 237 -5.17 -6.40 -0.98
N LEU A 238 -4.32 -7.41 -1.16
CA LEU A 238 -3.46 -7.57 -2.34
C LEU A 238 -4.22 -7.56 -3.67
N LYS A 239 -5.44 -8.11 -3.70
CA LYS A 239 -6.27 -8.20 -4.93
C LYS A 239 -6.51 -6.85 -5.61
N HIS A 240 -6.70 -5.77 -4.84
CA HIS A 240 -6.92 -4.42 -5.37
C HIS A 240 -5.66 -3.88 -6.05
N TRP A 241 -4.52 -4.04 -5.38
CA TRP A 241 -3.22 -3.70 -5.95
C TRP A 241 -2.94 -4.50 -7.22
N ALA A 242 -3.13 -5.83 -7.19
CA ALA A 242 -2.88 -6.72 -8.31
C ALA A 242 -3.72 -6.35 -9.54
N SER A 243 -5.01 -6.08 -9.33
CA SER A 243 -5.95 -5.66 -10.38
C SER A 243 -5.47 -4.37 -11.07
N LEU A 244 -5.10 -3.36 -10.28
CA LEU A 244 -4.61 -2.09 -10.81
C LEU A 244 -3.25 -2.22 -11.50
N VAL A 245 -2.30 -2.95 -10.92
CA VAL A 245 -1.00 -3.19 -11.58
C VAL A 245 -1.17 -3.89 -12.92
N LYS A 246 -2.09 -4.85 -13.03
CA LYS A 246 -2.37 -5.53 -14.30
C LYS A 246 -2.83 -4.54 -15.39
N GLN A 247 -3.64 -3.55 -15.02
CA GLN A 247 -4.15 -2.53 -15.93
C GLN A 247 -3.10 -1.46 -16.26
N LEU A 248 -2.38 -0.98 -15.24
CA LEU A 248 -1.45 0.13 -15.35
C LEU A 248 -0.07 -0.29 -15.87
N GLN A 249 0.31 -1.56 -15.67
CA GLN A 249 1.70 -2.03 -15.77
C GLN A 249 2.69 -1.20 -14.94
N ALA A 250 2.19 -0.61 -13.85
CA ALA A 250 2.89 0.27 -12.93
C ALA A 250 2.22 0.22 -11.55
N PRO A 251 2.91 0.59 -10.45
CA PRO A 251 2.26 0.71 -9.16
C PRO A 251 1.17 1.79 -9.20
N PRO A 252 -0.04 1.55 -8.65
CA PRO A 252 -1.06 2.60 -8.53
C PRO A 252 -0.66 3.63 -7.47
N SER A 253 -1.12 4.87 -7.65
CA SER A 253 -1.09 5.87 -6.59
C SER A 253 -1.94 5.42 -5.39
N ALA A 254 -1.62 5.93 -4.20
CA ALA A 254 -2.41 5.65 -3.00
C ALA A 254 -3.88 6.07 -3.18
N GLY A 255 -4.09 7.15 -3.92
CA GLY A 255 -5.38 7.68 -4.30
C GLY A 255 -6.24 6.71 -5.10
N LEU A 256 -5.75 6.28 -6.26
CA LEU A 256 -6.45 5.33 -7.12
C LEU A 256 -6.69 3.99 -6.40
N LEU A 257 -5.69 3.49 -5.67
CA LEU A 257 -5.81 2.25 -4.91
C LEU A 257 -6.91 2.33 -3.84
N MET A 258 -7.02 3.47 -3.15
CA MET A 258 -8.04 3.68 -2.13
C MET A 258 -9.44 3.73 -2.74
N ILE A 259 -9.59 4.41 -3.87
CA ILE A 259 -10.86 4.49 -4.60
C ILE A 259 -11.27 3.09 -5.10
N ASP A 260 -10.34 2.31 -5.68
CA ASP A 260 -10.61 0.92 -6.06
C ASP A 260 -11.09 0.10 -4.86
N PHE A 261 -10.38 0.18 -3.73
CA PHE A 261 -10.73 -0.57 -2.54
C PHE A 261 -12.14 -0.26 -2.03
N LEU A 262 -12.55 1.01 -2.03
CA LEU A 262 -13.89 1.44 -1.63
C LEU A 262 -14.97 1.03 -2.64
N ARG A 263 -14.73 1.23 -3.95
CA ARG A 263 -15.74 0.97 -5.00
C ARG A 263 -16.04 -0.50 -5.22
N ASN A 264 -15.13 -1.38 -4.80
CA ASN A 264 -15.34 -2.82 -4.82
C ASN A 264 -16.21 -3.32 -3.65
N ASP A 265 -16.60 -2.44 -2.70
CA ASP A 265 -17.64 -2.73 -1.73
C ASP A 265 -19.00 -2.21 -2.24
N PRO A 266 -20.00 -3.09 -2.48
CA PRO A 266 -21.31 -2.69 -2.98
C PRO A 266 -22.03 -1.67 -2.09
N ARG A 267 -21.76 -1.69 -0.77
CA ARG A 267 -22.36 -0.77 0.21
C ARG A 267 -21.89 0.67 0.00
N LEU A 268 -20.67 0.87 -0.50
CA LEU A 268 -20.04 2.19 -0.57
C LEU A 268 -19.99 2.77 -1.99
N LYS A 269 -20.00 1.92 -3.02
CA LYS A 269 -19.70 2.28 -4.42
C LYS A 269 -20.41 3.55 -4.92
N GLN A 270 -21.68 3.74 -4.54
CA GLN A 270 -22.51 4.88 -4.99
C GLN A 270 -22.35 6.15 -4.14
N HIS A 271 -21.66 6.06 -3.01
CA HIS A 271 -21.53 7.14 -2.03
C HIS A 271 -20.18 7.86 -2.08
N ILE A 272 -19.28 7.43 -2.98
CA ILE A 272 -17.90 7.94 -3.06
C ILE A 272 -17.87 9.16 -3.97
N GLN A 273 -17.38 10.29 -3.44
CA GLN A 273 -17.10 11.49 -4.20
C GLN A 273 -15.60 11.82 -4.11
N PRO A 274 -14.84 11.74 -5.22
CA PRO A 274 -13.44 12.14 -5.23
C PRO A 274 -13.31 13.66 -5.38
N PHE A 275 -12.32 14.25 -4.70
CA PHE A 275 -11.93 15.66 -4.79
C PHE A 275 -10.42 15.76 -4.96
N GLY A 276 -9.94 16.66 -5.83
CA GLY A 276 -8.51 16.93 -5.98
C GLY A 276 -7.72 15.73 -6.52
N PHE A 277 -8.29 15.04 -7.51
CA PHE A 277 -7.66 13.96 -8.27
C PHE A 277 -7.36 14.42 -9.71
N GLY A 278 -6.42 13.75 -10.37
CA GLY A 278 -5.98 14.11 -11.71
C GLY A 278 -4.62 14.79 -11.73
N TYR A 279 -3.87 14.54 -12.80
CA TYR A 279 -2.60 15.21 -13.10
C TYR A 279 -2.62 15.64 -14.56
N TYR A 280 -2.62 16.96 -14.78
CA TYR A 280 -2.65 17.56 -16.11
C TYR A 280 -1.32 18.27 -16.37
N PRO A 281 -0.30 17.55 -16.89
CA PRO A 281 1.03 18.12 -17.13
C PRO A 281 0.97 19.35 -18.04
N GLU A 282 0.00 19.40 -18.96
CA GLU A 282 -0.22 20.51 -19.89
C GLU A 282 -0.58 21.83 -19.20
N LYS A 283 -1.19 21.78 -18.00
CA LYS A 283 -1.61 22.99 -17.27
C LYS A 283 -0.47 23.63 -16.44
N GLN A 284 0.74 23.06 -16.44
CA GLN A 284 1.89 23.49 -15.61
C GLN A 284 1.55 23.74 -14.12
N GLN A 285 0.48 23.14 -13.61
CA GLN A 285 0.06 23.32 -12.22
C GLN A 285 1.00 22.57 -11.27
N ALA A 286 1.22 23.13 -10.09
CA ALA A 286 1.97 22.46 -9.02
C ALA A 286 1.34 21.09 -8.72
N TYR A 287 2.17 20.05 -8.55
CA TYR A 287 1.68 18.68 -8.35
C TYR A 287 1.06 18.47 -6.96
N HIS A 288 1.57 19.17 -5.94
CA HIS A 288 1.06 19.10 -4.58
C HIS A 288 0.79 20.49 -4.03
N ALA A 289 -0.41 20.70 -3.50
CA ALA A 289 -0.75 21.93 -2.77
C ALA A 289 0.09 22.11 -1.50
N ALA A 290 0.53 20.99 -0.88
CA ALA A 290 1.24 21.02 0.40
C ALA A 290 2.75 21.28 0.27
N ASP A 291 3.34 21.01 -0.90
CA ASP A 291 4.78 21.16 -1.13
C ASP A 291 5.08 21.40 -2.62
N VAL A 292 5.42 22.64 -2.95
CA VAL A 292 5.71 23.09 -4.32
C VAL A 292 6.99 22.41 -4.88
N LYS A 293 7.87 21.89 -4.02
CA LYS A 293 9.11 21.21 -4.44
C LYS A 293 8.91 19.74 -4.77
N HIS A 294 7.77 19.15 -4.42
CA HIS A 294 7.50 17.75 -4.73
C HIS A 294 7.00 17.58 -6.17
N SER A 295 7.85 17.01 -7.03
CA SER A 295 7.47 16.60 -8.37
C SER A 295 6.64 15.30 -8.35
N PRO A 296 5.76 15.09 -9.36
CA PRO A 296 5.09 13.80 -9.55
C PRO A 296 6.13 12.69 -9.61
N THR A 297 5.92 11.62 -8.85
CA THR A 297 6.83 10.48 -8.95
C THR A 297 6.65 9.88 -10.34
N SER A 298 7.74 9.77 -11.11
CA SER A 298 7.77 9.17 -12.45
C SER A 298 7.41 7.68 -12.48
N ARG A 299 7.19 7.07 -11.32
CA ARG A 299 6.86 5.65 -11.15
C ARG A 299 5.41 5.30 -11.45
N HIS A 300 4.53 6.30 -11.54
CA HIS A 300 3.11 6.10 -11.80
C HIS A 300 2.78 6.41 -13.27
N ARG A 301 1.77 5.71 -13.79
CA ARG A 301 1.20 5.95 -15.12
C ARG A 301 -0.01 6.88 -15.01
N TRP A 302 0.26 8.16 -14.74
CA TRP A 302 -0.77 9.18 -14.46
C TRP A 302 -1.82 9.33 -15.57
N ASP A 303 -1.40 9.15 -16.82
CA ASP A 303 -2.26 9.08 -18.00
C ASP A 303 -3.33 8.00 -17.83
N MET A 304 -2.91 6.82 -17.43
CA MET A 304 -3.77 5.66 -17.27
C MET A 304 -4.61 5.72 -16.01
N GLU A 305 -4.05 6.23 -14.89
CA GLU A 305 -4.82 6.47 -13.68
C GLU A 305 -5.96 7.47 -13.92
N SER A 306 -5.68 8.55 -14.66
CA SER A 306 -6.69 9.56 -14.99
C SER A 306 -7.79 8.97 -15.88
N LYS A 307 -7.42 8.14 -16.87
CA LYS A 307 -8.42 7.42 -17.69
C LYS A 307 -9.33 6.54 -16.84
N ILE A 308 -8.76 5.72 -15.95
CA ILE A 308 -9.52 4.85 -15.07
C ILE A 308 -10.46 5.67 -14.17
N LEU A 309 -9.99 6.78 -13.60
CA LEU A 309 -10.81 7.65 -12.76
C LEU A 309 -11.95 8.31 -13.54
N ASN A 310 -11.72 8.75 -14.77
CA ASN A 310 -12.76 9.33 -15.62
C ASN A 310 -13.81 8.29 -16.03
N ASP A 311 -13.38 7.06 -16.34
CA ASP A 311 -14.31 5.95 -16.60
C ASP A 311 -15.17 5.65 -15.36
N TRP A 312 -14.62 5.87 -14.17
CA TRP A 312 -15.30 5.61 -12.90
C TRP A 312 -16.19 6.75 -12.43
N PHE A 313 -15.83 7.98 -12.78
CA PHE A 313 -16.46 9.24 -12.40
C PHE A 313 -16.42 10.20 -13.59
N PRO A 314 -17.36 10.07 -14.55
CA PRO A 314 -17.34 10.87 -15.79
C PRO A 314 -17.43 12.39 -15.57
N ASN A 315 -17.96 12.81 -14.43
CA ASN A 315 -18.10 14.21 -14.03
C ASN A 315 -17.10 14.60 -12.93
N LEU A 316 -15.91 13.99 -12.91
CA LEU A 316 -14.89 14.36 -11.95
C LEU A 316 -14.40 15.78 -12.26
N ASP A 317 -14.77 16.74 -11.41
CA ASP A 317 -14.26 18.11 -11.48
C ASP A 317 -12.75 18.10 -11.22
N CYS A 318 -11.97 18.34 -12.27
CA CYS A 318 -10.52 18.30 -12.29
C CYS A 318 -9.89 19.69 -12.33
#